data_AF-A0A3N1Y7Y5-F1
#
_entry.id   AF-A0A3N1Y7Y5-F1
#
_cell.length_a   1.000
_cell.length_b   1.000
_cell.length_c   1.000
_cell.angle_alpha   90.00
_cell.angle_beta   90.00
_cell.angle_gamma   90.00
#
_symmetry.space_group_name_H-M   'P 1'
#
loop_
_entity.id
_entity.type
_entity.pdbx_description
1 polymer ?
#
loop_
_entity_poly.entity_id
_entity_poly.type
_entity_poly.pdbx_seq_one_letter_code
_entity_poly.pdbx_strand_id
1 'polypeptide(L)'
;MDEVLALTEAMLGHARAGSWAAVAELQGRRREAIRRAFAAPPDAARAEALAEAIRAVLARDRELAALALAAREEAAAALRALRRGRAAAAAYGAAAG
;
A
#
# COMPACT_ATOMS: atom_id res chain seq x y z
N MET A 1 7.47 5.50 18.44
CA MET A 1 6.36 4.86 17.71
C MET A 1 5.47 5.86 16.99
N ASP A 2 5.34 7.08 17.48
CA ASP A 2 4.53 8.13 16.86
C ASP A 2 4.92 8.40 15.39
N GLU A 3 6.22 8.41 15.09
CA GLU A 3 6.70 8.53 13.69
C GLU A 3 6.21 7.37 12.81
N VAL A 4 6.25 6.13 13.32
CA VAL A 4 5.76 4.95 12.59
C VAL A 4 4.26 5.06 12.33
N LEU A 5 3.49 5.49 13.33
CA LEU A 5 2.05 5.71 13.18
C LEU A 5 1.75 6.81 12.15
N ALA A 6 2.42 7.95 12.23
CA ALA A 6 2.24 9.05 11.29
C ALA A 6 2.58 8.65 9.84
N LEU A 7 3.67 7.91 9.65
CA LEU A 7 4.05 7.38 8.34
C LEU A 7 3.01 6.36 7.82
N THR A 8 2.52 5.48 8.68
CA THR A 8 1.48 4.51 8.31
C THR A 8 0.17 5.19 7.90
N GLU A 9 -0.25 6.24 8.63
CA GLU A 9 -1.44 7.03 8.28
C GLU A 9 -1.26 7.76 6.93
N ALA A 10 -0.10 8.38 6.71
CA ALA A 10 0.20 9.02 5.44
C ALA A 10 0.18 8.01 4.27
N MET A 11 0.75 6.82 4.47
CA MET A 11 0.69 5.74 3.49
C MET A 11 -0.74 5.33 3.16
N LEU A 12 -1.63 5.21 4.16
CA LEU A 12 -3.04 4.92 3.92
C LEU A 12 -3.73 6.03 3.13
N GLY A 13 -3.44 7.30 3.44
CA GLY A 13 -3.93 8.44 2.67
C GLY A 13 -3.55 8.34 1.19
N HIS A 14 -2.28 8.07 0.90
CA HIS A 14 -1.81 7.90 -0.47
C HIS A 14 -2.37 6.65 -1.17
N ALA A 15 -2.51 5.54 -0.45
CA ALA A 15 -3.10 4.31 -1.00
C ALA A 15 -4.57 4.50 -1.39
N ARG A 16 -5.36 5.16 -0.56
CA ARG A 16 -6.76 5.52 -0.87
C ARG A 16 -6.86 6.46 -2.08
N ALA A 17 -5.86 7.31 -2.28
CA ALA A 17 -5.73 8.18 -3.46
C ALA A 17 -5.06 7.49 -4.67
N GLY A 18 -4.76 6.18 -4.61
CA GLY A 18 -4.08 5.44 -5.69
C GLY A 18 -2.63 5.85 -5.96
N SER A 19 -2.03 6.66 -5.08
CA SER A 19 -0.68 7.23 -5.23
C SER A 19 0.41 6.25 -4.79
N TRP A 20 0.53 5.11 -5.47
CA TRP A 20 1.39 3.99 -5.07
C TRP A 20 2.89 4.30 -5.03
N ALA A 21 3.37 5.23 -5.84
CA ALA A 21 4.76 5.69 -5.79
C ALA A 21 5.10 6.36 -4.45
N ALA A 22 4.20 7.22 -3.95
CA ALA A 22 4.35 7.87 -2.65
C ALA A 22 4.27 6.85 -1.50
N VAL A 23 3.40 5.83 -1.62
CA VAL A 23 3.34 4.73 -0.64
C VAL A 23 4.69 4.00 -0.55
N ALA A 24 5.33 3.72 -1.68
CA ALA A 24 6.63 3.03 -1.71
C ALA A 24 7.76 3.87 -1.08
N GLU A 25 7.79 5.17 -1.34
CA GLU A 25 8.76 6.09 -0.73
C GLU A 25 8.60 6.13 0.80
N LEU A 26 7.36 6.33 1.27
CA LEU A 26 7.05 6.36 2.70
C LEU A 26 7.34 5.02 3.38
N GLN A 27 7.17 3.89 2.68
CA GLN A 27 7.51 2.58 3.22
C GLN A 27 9.00 2.44 3.54
N GLY A 28 9.87 3.05 2.74
CA GLY A 28 11.31 3.09 3.01
C GLY A 28 11.60 3.82 4.33
N ARG A 29 11.00 5.00 4.51
CA ARG A 29 11.12 5.81 5.73
C ARG A 29 10.54 5.09 6.95
N ARG A 30 9.37 4.46 6.81
CA ARG A 30 8.68 3.72 7.87
C ARG A 30 9.51 2.55 8.36
N ARG A 31 10.13 1.80 7.45
CA ARG A 31 11.01 0.69 7.80
C ARG A 31 12.17 1.12 8.69
N GLU A 32 12.77 2.26 8.39
CA GLU A 32 13.86 2.80 9.20
C GLU A 32 13.38 3.31 10.56
N ALA A 33 12.23 3.97 10.61
CA ALA A 33 11.60 4.38 11.87
C ALA A 33 11.26 3.17 12.78
N ILE A 34 10.79 2.06 12.20
CA ILE A 34 10.55 0.80 12.93
C ILE A 34 11.87 0.27 13.50
N ARG A 35 12.94 0.19 12.70
CA ARG A 35 14.25 -0.28 13.21
C ARG A 35 14.73 0.54 14.41
N ARG A 36 14.64 1.87 14.32
CA ARG A 36 15.00 2.75 15.45
C ARG A 36 14.11 2.53 16.67
N ALA A 37 12.80 2.35 16.46
CA ALA A 37 11.84 2.14 17.55
C ALA A 37 12.08 0.84 18.33
N PHE A 38 12.67 -0.18 17.69
CA PHE A 38 12.99 -1.47 18.29
C PHE A 38 14.48 -1.69 18.54
N ALA A 39 15.31 -0.65 18.42
CA ALA A 39 16.77 -0.76 18.62
C ALA A 39 17.16 -1.09 20.07
N ALA A 40 16.29 -0.76 21.03
CA ALA A 40 16.45 -1.09 22.44
C ALA A 40 15.12 -1.64 22.99
N PRO A 41 15.17 -2.57 23.95
CA PRO A 41 13.96 -3.06 24.61
C PRO A 41 13.26 -1.90 25.35
N PRO A 42 11.91 -1.86 25.35
CA PRO A 42 11.16 -0.87 26.09
C PRO A 42 11.34 -1.07 27.60
N ASP A 43 11.27 0.02 28.35
CA ASP A 43 11.07 -0.06 29.80
C ASP A 43 9.66 -0.61 30.10
N ALA A 44 9.49 -1.18 31.30
CA ALA A 44 8.21 -1.78 31.71
C ALA A 44 7.06 -0.75 31.74
N ALA A 45 7.36 0.53 31.98
CA ALA A 45 6.37 1.60 32.03
C ALA A 45 5.78 1.93 30.64
N ARG A 46 6.52 1.67 29.57
CA ARG A 46 6.11 1.96 28.18
C ARG A 46 5.67 0.74 27.39
N ALA A 47 5.80 -0.46 27.95
CA ALA A 47 5.49 -1.71 27.28
C ALA A 47 4.04 -1.77 26.76
N GLU A 48 3.05 -1.38 27.57
CA GLU A 48 1.64 -1.40 27.16
C GLU A 48 1.34 -0.38 26.06
N ALA A 49 1.84 0.85 26.20
CA ALA A 49 1.68 1.89 25.19
C ALA A 49 2.34 1.50 23.86
N LEU A 50 3.50 0.85 23.90
CA LEU A 50 4.15 0.30 22.72
C LEU A 50 3.32 -0.82 22.07
N ALA A 51 2.77 -1.73 22.88
CA ALA A 51 1.92 -2.81 22.39
C ALA A 51 0.67 -2.26 21.67
N GLU A 52 0.04 -1.22 22.23
CA GLU A 52 -1.10 -0.56 21.60
C GLU A 52 -0.73 0.11 20.27
N ALA A 53 0.40 0.82 20.22
CA ALA A 53 0.89 1.40 18.98
C ALA A 53 1.18 0.33 17.90
N ILE A 54 1.72 -0.83 18.29
CA ILE A 54 1.95 -1.95 17.36
C ILE A 54 0.62 -2.49 16.83
N ARG A 55 -0.37 -2.73 17.70
CA ARG A 55 -1.71 -3.17 17.29
C ARG A 55 -2.34 -2.20 16.28
N ALA A 56 -2.22 -0.91 16.56
CA ALA A 56 -2.67 0.17 15.69
C ALA A 56 -2.00 0.14 14.31
N VAL A 57 -0.67 -0.04 14.24
CA VAL A 57 0.07 -0.17 12.98
C VAL A 57 -0.36 -1.43 12.21
N LEU A 58 -0.48 -2.58 12.88
CA LEU A 58 -0.86 -3.84 12.23
C LEU A 58 -2.27 -3.80 11.63
N ALA A 59 -3.23 -3.16 12.32
CA ALA A 59 -4.57 -2.96 11.78
C ALA A 59 -4.53 -2.15 10.46
N ARG A 60 -3.74 -1.08 10.43
CA ARG A 60 -3.56 -0.23 9.25
C ARG A 60 -2.80 -0.91 8.12
N ASP A 61 -1.81 -1.74 8.44
CA ASP A 61 -1.10 -2.53 7.44
C ASP A 61 -2.03 -3.56 6.76
N ARG A 62 -2.99 -4.13 7.48
CA ARG A 62 -4.03 -4.99 6.87
C ARG A 62 -4.91 -4.22 5.89
N GLU A 63 -5.33 -3.02 6.25
CA GLU A 63 -6.10 -2.14 5.34
C GLU A 63 -5.27 -1.78 4.09
N LEU A 64 -4.01 -1.39 4.29
CA LEU A 64 -3.10 -1.06 3.19
C LEU A 64 -2.91 -2.24 2.23
N ALA A 65 -2.76 -3.45 2.76
CA ALA A 65 -2.65 -4.67 1.95
C ALA A 65 -3.93 -4.94 1.15
N ALA A 66 -5.10 -4.73 1.73
CA ALA A 66 -6.38 -4.88 1.04
C ALA A 66 -6.51 -3.87 -0.12
N LEU A 67 -6.16 -2.61 0.11
CA LEU A 67 -6.15 -1.57 -0.93
C LEU A 67 -5.18 -1.90 -2.06
N ALA A 68 -3.98 -2.39 -1.73
CA ALA A 68 -2.98 -2.78 -2.73
C ALA A 68 -3.46 -3.96 -3.59
N LEU A 69 -4.14 -4.93 -2.97
CA LEU A 69 -4.74 -6.05 -3.70
C LEU A 69 -5.83 -5.57 -4.67
N ALA A 70 -6.75 -4.73 -4.19
CA ALA A 70 -7.82 -4.17 -5.01
C ALA A 70 -7.27 -3.40 -6.23
N ALA A 71 -6.32 -2.50 -6.00
CA ALA A 71 -5.71 -1.73 -7.09
C ALA A 71 -4.96 -2.61 -8.11
N ARG A 72 -4.33 -3.71 -7.65
CA ARG A 72 -3.70 -4.68 -8.55
C ARG A 72 -4.73 -5.36 -9.45
N GLU A 73 -5.85 -5.80 -8.88
CA GLU A 73 -6.92 -6.46 -9.63
C GLU A 73 -7.58 -5.51 -10.64
N GLU A 74 -7.80 -4.24 -10.27
CA GLU A 74 -8.30 -3.19 -11.16
C GLU A 74 -7.34 -2.94 -12.34
N ALA A 75 -6.05 -2.78 -12.08
CA ALA A 75 -5.04 -2.59 -13.11
C ALA A 75 -4.97 -3.80 -14.07
N ALA A 76 -5.06 -5.01 -13.53
CA ALA A 76 -5.07 -6.24 -14.32
C ALA A 76 -6.34 -6.32 -15.20
N ALA A 77 -7.50 -5.93 -14.67
CA ALA A 77 -8.75 -5.88 -15.42
C ALA A 77 -8.69 -4.86 -16.57
N ALA A 78 -8.16 -3.66 -16.31
CA ALA A 78 -7.98 -2.62 -17.32
C ALA A 78 -7.06 -3.08 -18.45
N LEU A 79 -5.93 -3.73 -18.12
CA LEU A 79 -5.01 -4.26 -19.12
C LEU A 79 -5.65 -5.34 -20.00
N ARG A 80 -6.46 -6.24 -19.40
CA ARG A 80 -7.22 -7.25 -20.15
C ARG A 80 -8.24 -6.61 -21.09
N ALA A 81 -8.97 -5.58 -20.64
CA ALA A 81 -9.94 -4.86 -21.46
C ALA A 81 -9.26 -4.18 -22.65
N LEU A 82 -8.12 -3.51 -22.43
CA LEU A 82 -7.35 -2.86 -23.48
C LEU A 82 -6.84 -3.84 -24.55
N ARG A 83 -6.35 -5.02 -24.13
CA ARG A 83 -5.92 -6.08 -25.06
C ARG A 83 -7.09 -6.59 -25.91
N ARG A 84 -8.25 -6.83 -25.30
CA ARG A 84 -9.46 -7.25 -26.03
C ARG A 84 -9.93 -6.19 -27.03
N GLY A 85 -9.91 -4.91 -26.65
CA GLY A 85 -10.26 -3.81 -27.56
C GLY A 85 -9.35 -3.74 -28.78
N ARG A 86 -8.03 -3.87 -28.58
CA ARG A 86 -7.05 -3.92 -29.68
C ARG A 86 -7.26 -5.12 -30.60
N ALA A 87 -7.54 -6.30 -30.05
CA ALA A 87 -7.82 -7.49 -30.84
C ALA A 87 -9.09 -7.33 -31.69
N ALA A 88 -10.16 -6.76 -31.13
CA ALA A 88 -11.40 -6.49 -31.85
C ALA A 88 -11.20 -5.47 -32.98
N ALA A 89 -10.49 -4.37 -32.72
CA ALA A 89 -10.18 -3.35 -33.73
C ALA A 89 -9.36 -3.92 -34.90
N ALA A 90 -8.38 -4.78 -34.61
CA ALA A 90 -7.60 -5.47 -35.65
C ALA A 90 -8.47 -6.42 -36.48
N ALA A 91 -9.39 -7.16 -35.86
CA ALA A 91 -10.28 -8.08 -36.56
C ALA A 91 -11.25 -7.33 -37.51
N TYR A 92 -11.83 -6.21 -37.07
CA TYR A 92 -12.68 -5.39 -37.94
C TYR A 92 -11.89 -4.73 -39.07
N GLY A 93 -10.67 -4.26 -38.81
CA GLY A 93 -9.80 -3.70 -39.85
C GLY A 93 -9.39 -4.72 -40.92
N ALA A 94 -9.14 -5.97 -40.52
CA ALA A 94 -8.79 -7.05 -41.44
C ALA A 94 -9.98 -7.61 -42.24
N ALA A 95 -11.21 -7.45 -41.73
CA ALA A 95 -12.43 -7.89 -42.41
C ALA A 95 -13.02 -6.83 -43.37
N ALA A 96 -12.54 -5.58 -43.29
CA ALA A 96 -13.03 -4.44 -44.07
C ALA A 96 -12.11 -4.03 -45.25
N GLY A 97 -11.04 -4.79 -45.51
CA GLY A 97 -10.14 -4.63 -46.66
C GLY A 97 -10.04 -5.92 -47.46
#